data_AF-A0A9N9R0B9-F1
#
_entry.id   AF-A0A9N9R0B9-F1
#
_cell.length_a   1.000
_cell.length_b   1.000
_cell.length_c   1.000
_cell.angle_alpha   90.00
_cell.angle_beta   90.00
_cell.angle_gamma   90.00
#
_symmetry.space_group_name_H-M   'P 1'
#
loop_
_entity.id
_entity.type
_entity.pdbx_description
1 polymer ?
#
loop_
_entity_poly.entity_id
_entity_poly.type
_entity_poly.pdbx_seq_one_letter_code
_entity_poly.pdbx_strand_id
1 'polypeptide(L)'
;MMNVVSNWSGVYARVAWQEVSLAPATLVRTLARKLGADDSEPATKRNMEDNELVQSIIQPLNDEIAVLKEKLRDTDTQLQDALKSKSTKISSPAPNSAGSSGDNKPETEVARRCDMCANYEKQLVSEQARADQARANAHRLEAALKLATEELEGVRAVHDETVRAWGGARAAAAAAVADARAAAAAADAAARDHAAAAAAAQHRALQLVTTLTVDRETLQRKLDTLEKDNAYLVGEYVKKAAEMQNEIIDLPDNVEKMNELEQRWKATPAQADGSHARLQEEFQEFKTETLSVLQLLRYQISGLCRCIDDIEMRHRRKYLLVGSVAEDSNDLPKSIVSIFVNKMGLALSQDKLSACHRLGNAAEGRCRPVLVRFTDLTLRAAVWKKKTALKGTPHTISEFLTRQRRDVFINARKRFGIRRCWTMDGNVIVKLKNGSRQRIFTDCDLSALPVTEDELLQAADPDFVTRTLVSPETRAKPKRLARAKK
;
A
#
# COMPACT_ATOMS: atom_id res chain seq x y z
N MET A 1 -5.08 -12.42 17.04
CA MET A 1 -4.15 -12.00 18.11
C MET A 1 -3.61 -10.63 17.72
N MET A 2 -4.22 -9.59 18.30
CA MET A 2 -3.61 -8.72 19.33
C MET A 2 -2.62 -7.73 18.70
N ASN A 3 -3.09 -6.53 18.32
CA ASN A 3 -3.07 -5.29 19.11
C ASN A 3 -1.67 -4.88 19.57
N VAL A 4 -1.11 -3.85 18.92
CA VAL A 4 -0.51 -2.70 19.63
C VAL A 4 -0.93 -1.43 18.89
N VAL A 5 -1.84 -0.69 19.55
CA VAL A 5 -2.22 0.69 19.26
C VAL A 5 -1.44 1.55 20.24
N SER A 6 -0.68 2.53 19.73
CA SER A 6 -0.18 3.67 20.52
C SER A 6 -0.20 4.91 19.60
N ASN A 7 -1.32 5.61 19.51
CA ASN A 7 -1.67 6.79 20.32
C ASN A 7 -0.84 8.03 19.94
N TRP A 8 -1.33 8.81 18.96
CA TRP A 8 -0.89 10.18 18.69
C TRP A 8 -2.12 11.10 18.68
N SER A 9 -2.33 11.81 19.78
CA SER A 9 -3.37 12.82 19.97
C SER A 9 -2.74 14.10 20.51
N GLY A 10 -2.96 15.22 19.79
CA GLY A 10 -2.59 16.60 20.19
C GLY A 10 -1.12 16.92 19.95
N VAL A 11 -0.72 17.99 19.27
CA VAL A 11 -1.16 19.38 19.40
C VAL A 11 -0.96 20.11 18.06
N TYR A 12 -1.98 20.82 17.59
CA TYR A 12 -1.86 21.83 16.55
C TYR A 12 -1.05 23.02 17.09
N ALA A 13 0.23 23.13 16.73
CA ALA A 13 0.98 24.36 16.88
C ALA A 13 0.97 25.11 15.54
N ARG A 14 0.36 26.29 15.51
CA ARG A 14 0.52 27.26 14.42
C ARG A 14 2.00 27.68 14.40
N VAL A 15 2.74 27.27 13.38
CA VAL A 15 4.07 27.82 13.14
C VAL A 15 3.89 29.13 12.36
N ALA A 16 4.12 30.23 13.06
CA ALA A 16 4.36 31.53 12.44
C ALA A 16 5.63 31.42 11.58
N TRP A 17 5.56 31.95 10.37
CA TRP A 17 6.72 32.11 9.50
C TRP A 17 7.65 33.13 10.13
N GLN A 18 8.67 32.63 10.84
CA GLN A 18 9.79 33.42 11.30
C GLN A 18 10.97 33.08 10.39
N GLU A 19 11.52 34.10 9.73
CA GLU A 19 12.65 33.99 8.83
C GLU A 19 13.81 33.28 9.53
N VAL A 20 14.15 32.09 9.05
CA VAL A 20 15.25 31.30 9.61
C VAL A 20 16.55 31.87 9.08
N SER A 21 17.27 32.58 9.94
CA SER A 21 18.65 32.98 9.71
C SER A 21 19.53 31.73 9.47
N LEU A 22 20.36 31.82 8.44
CA LEU A 22 21.35 30.84 7.97
C LEU A 22 22.15 30.19 9.12
N ALA A 23 22.12 28.85 9.21
CA ALA A 23 22.81 28.10 10.24
C ALA A 23 24.32 27.89 9.92
N PRO A 24 25.23 27.92 10.92
CA PRO A 24 26.66 27.71 10.73
C PRO A 24 27.04 26.25 10.42
N ALA A 25 28.23 26.06 9.82
CA ALA A 25 28.82 24.78 9.42
C ALA A 25 28.92 23.69 10.52
N THR A 26 28.69 24.03 11.78
CA THR A 26 28.64 23.10 12.92
C THR A 26 27.42 22.19 12.89
N LEU A 27 26.29 22.62 12.29
CA LEU A 27 25.07 21.81 12.20
C LEU A 27 25.22 20.60 11.27
N VAL A 28 26.05 20.72 10.23
CA VAL A 28 26.29 19.67 9.22
C VAL A 28 27.10 18.51 9.78
N ARG A 29 28.07 18.76 10.68
CA ARG A 29 28.82 17.70 11.37
C ARG A 29 27.95 16.91 12.36
N THR A 30 27.00 17.58 12.99
CA THR A 30 26.07 16.93 13.93
C THR A 30 25.04 16.07 13.18
N LEU A 31 24.59 16.51 12.01
CA LEU A 31 23.70 15.73 11.13
C LEU A 31 24.40 14.51 10.52
N ALA A 32 25.65 14.63 10.10
CA ALA A 32 26.44 13.50 9.57
C ALA A 32 26.70 12.41 10.62
N ARG A 33 26.84 12.78 11.91
CA ARG A 33 26.94 11.82 13.02
C ARG A 33 25.60 11.15 13.35
N LYS A 34 24.50 11.88 13.23
CA LYS A 34 23.15 11.40 13.58
C LYS A 34 22.51 10.50 12.50
N LEU A 35 23.08 10.49 11.29
CA LEU A 35 22.67 9.60 10.19
C LEU A 35 23.49 8.29 10.13
N GLY A 36 24.47 8.11 11.03
CA GLY A 36 25.41 6.97 10.99
C GLY A 36 25.41 6.04 12.22
N ALA A 37 24.57 6.28 13.23
CA ALA A 37 24.55 5.47 14.44
C ALA A 37 23.16 5.45 15.07
N ASP A 38 22.45 4.33 14.89
CA ASP A 38 21.75 3.58 15.96
C ASP A 38 20.86 2.53 15.30
N ASP A 39 21.44 1.37 14.99
CA ASP A 39 20.70 0.14 14.68
C ASP A 39 21.20 -1.02 15.55
N SER A 40 21.47 -0.72 16.82
CA SER A 40 21.72 -1.73 17.83
C SER A 40 20.56 -1.75 18.81
N GLU A 41 19.53 -2.52 18.49
CA GLU A 41 18.62 -2.98 19.53
C GLU A 41 19.43 -3.71 20.62
N PRO A 42 19.16 -3.43 21.91
CA PRO A 42 19.95 -3.99 22.99
C PRO A 42 19.79 -5.51 23.00
N ALA A 43 20.91 -6.23 22.94
CA ALA A 43 21.00 -7.69 22.91
C ALA A 43 20.20 -8.40 24.04
N THR A 44 19.87 -7.69 25.11
CA THR A 44 19.02 -8.17 26.20
C THR A 44 17.56 -8.38 25.80
N LYS A 45 17.01 -7.62 24.85
CA LYS A 45 15.63 -7.83 24.36
C LYS A 45 15.52 -9.06 23.47
N ARG A 46 16.47 -9.26 22.55
CA ARG A 46 16.52 -10.46 21.69
C ARG A 46 16.69 -11.74 22.50
N ASN A 47 17.55 -11.73 23.51
CA ASN A 47 17.71 -12.90 24.39
C ASN A 47 16.45 -13.22 25.21
N MET A 48 15.61 -12.23 25.51
CA MET A 48 14.35 -12.42 26.22
C MET A 48 13.27 -12.98 25.29
N GLU A 49 13.18 -12.43 24.07
CA GLU A 49 12.28 -12.90 23.02
C GLU A 49 12.62 -14.33 22.57
N ASP A 50 13.91 -14.66 22.42
CA ASP A 50 14.37 -16.02 22.09
C ASP A 50 14.04 -17.03 23.21
N ASN A 51 14.12 -16.60 24.48
CA ASN A 51 13.77 -17.46 25.62
C ASN A 51 12.25 -17.68 25.73
N GLU A 52 11.45 -16.66 25.44
CA GLU A 52 9.98 -16.77 25.34
C GLU A 52 9.54 -17.66 24.16
N LEU A 53 10.24 -17.57 23.03
CA LEU A 53 10.00 -18.42 21.86
C LEU A 53 10.33 -19.90 22.17
N VAL A 54 11.45 -20.15 22.87
CA VAL A 54 11.84 -21.49 23.31
C VAL A 54 10.83 -22.05 24.31
N GLN A 55 10.33 -21.25 25.26
CA GLN A 55 9.27 -21.68 26.18
C GLN A 55 7.95 -21.98 25.45
N SER A 56 7.59 -21.20 24.41
CA SER A 56 6.41 -21.45 23.60
C SER A 56 6.45 -22.77 22.82
N ILE A 57 7.65 -23.28 22.48
CA ILE A 57 7.81 -24.55 21.76
C ILE A 57 7.92 -25.73 22.74
N ILE A 58 8.48 -25.52 23.93
CA ILE A 58 8.66 -26.55 24.95
C ILE A 58 7.34 -26.88 25.67
N GLN A 59 6.46 -25.88 25.89
CA GLN A 59 5.19 -26.09 26.60
C GLN A 59 4.28 -27.13 25.91
N PRO A 60 4.02 -27.05 24.60
CA PRO A 60 3.18 -28.04 23.90
C PRO A 60 3.79 -29.44 23.90
N LEU A 61 5.11 -29.54 23.78
CA LEU A 61 5.81 -30.83 23.83
C LEU A 61 5.73 -31.47 25.22
N ASN A 62 5.81 -30.67 26.28
CA ASN A 62 5.64 -31.17 27.65
C ASN A 62 4.20 -31.63 27.92
N ASP A 63 3.20 -30.90 27.43
CA ASP A 63 1.79 -31.29 27.54
C ASP A 63 1.52 -32.59 26.77
N GLU A 64 2.10 -32.75 25.58
CA GLU A 64 1.98 -33.97 24.78
C GLU A 64 2.69 -35.16 25.45
N ILE A 65 3.88 -34.96 26.04
CA ILE A 65 4.57 -35.97 26.85
C ILE A 65 3.74 -36.35 28.08
N ALA A 66 3.05 -35.40 28.73
CA ALA A 66 2.20 -35.68 29.88
C ALA A 66 0.99 -36.54 29.47
N VAL A 67 0.34 -36.21 28.36
CA VAL A 67 -0.76 -37.01 27.80
C VAL A 67 -0.28 -38.41 27.40
N LEU A 68 0.91 -38.53 26.79
CA LEU A 68 1.48 -39.82 26.42
C LEU A 68 1.84 -40.66 27.65
N LYS A 69 2.35 -40.04 28.72
CA LYS A 69 2.61 -40.72 30.00
C LYS A 69 1.32 -41.22 30.65
N GLU A 70 0.25 -40.44 30.61
CA GLU A 70 -1.04 -40.86 31.16
C GLU A 70 -1.64 -42.01 30.34
N LYS A 71 -1.62 -41.91 29.01
CA LYS A 71 -2.02 -43.02 28.12
C LYS A 71 -1.21 -44.28 28.37
N LEU A 72 0.09 -44.15 28.63
CA LEU A 72 0.95 -45.29 28.93
C LEU A 72 0.54 -45.96 30.26
N ARG A 73 0.21 -45.17 31.30
CA ARG A 73 -0.33 -45.68 32.57
C ARG A 73 -1.70 -46.33 32.38
N ASP A 74 -2.58 -45.76 31.56
CA ASP A 74 -3.89 -46.34 31.24
C ASP A 74 -3.73 -47.67 30.49
N THR A 75 -2.78 -47.77 29.57
CA THR A 75 -2.50 -49.05 28.89
C THR A 75 -1.87 -50.08 29.83
N ASP A 76 -1.01 -49.65 30.77
CA ASP A 76 -0.38 -50.54 31.75
C ASP A 76 -1.40 -51.07 32.78
N THR A 77 -2.33 -50.21 33.22
CA THR A 77 -3.45 -50.61 34.09
C THR A 77 -4.42 -51.56 33.38
N GLN A 78 -4.76 -51.30 32.11
CA GLN A 78 -5.56 -52.23 31.30
C GLN A 78 -4.88 -53.60 31.12
N LEU A 79 -3.55 -53.63 30.94
CA LEU A 79 -2.78 -54.87 30.87
C LEU A 79 -2.75 -55.62 32.21
N GLN A 80 -2.58 -54.90 33.32
CA GLN A 80 -2.64 -55.47 34.68
C GLN A 80 -4.02 -56.08 34.98
N ASP A 81 -5.10 -55.42 34.59
CA ASP A 81 -6.47 -55.90 34.79
C ASP A 81 -6.81 -57.08 33.86
N ALA A 82 -6.28 -57.09 32.64
CA ALA A 82 -6.36 -58.24 31.74
C ALA A 82 -5.59 -59.46 32.30
N LEU A 83 -4.43 -59.24 32.93
CA LEU A 83 -3.66 -60.31 33.58
C LEU A 83 -4.33 -60.84 34.85
N LYS A 84 -4.93 -59.96 35.67
CA LYS A 84 -5.72 -60.35 36.86
C LYS A 84 -7.00 -61.08 36.49
N SER A 85 -7.74 -60.62 35.47
CA SER A 85 -8.94 -61.31 34.98
C SER A 85 -8.62 -62.67 34.35
N LYS A 86 -7.41 -62.83 33.79
CA LYS A 86 -6.89 -64.12 33.31
C LYS A 86 -6.46 -65.06 34.44
N SER A 87 -5.95 -64.54 35.56
CA SER A 87 -5.63 -65.36 36.75
C SER A 87 -6.87 -65.76 37.56
N THR A 88 -7.94 -64.96 37.53
CA THR A 88 -9.20 -65.24 38.27
C THR A 88 -10.12 -66.25 37.56
N LYS A 89 -9.85 -66.59 36.29
CA LYS A 89 -10.56 -67.66 35.55
C LYS A 89 -10.01 -69.07 35.82
N ILE A 90 -8.98 -69.19 36.66
CA ILE A 90 -8.32 -70.47 36.99
C ILE A 90 -8.45 -70.72 38.50
N SER A 91 -9.69 -70.79 39.03
CA SER A 91 -9.95 -71.27 40.40
C SER A 91 -11.43 -71.60 40.70
N SER A 92 -11.88 -72.79 40.24
CA SER A 92 -12.80 -73.74 40.93
C SER A 92 -14.28 -73.33 41.21
N PRO A 93 -15.24 -74.22 41.62
CA PRO A 93 -15.22 -75.68 41.84
C PRO A 93 -16.43 -76.52 41.29
N ALA A 94 -16.25 -77.86 41.15
CA ALA A 94 -17.13 -79.05 41.41
C ALA A 94 -18.65 -79.09 40.99
N PRO A 95 -19.30 -80.26 40.72
CA PRO A 95 -19.55 -81.31 41.73
C PRO A 95 -19.60 -82.79 41.26
N ASN A 96 -19.74 -83.66 42.28
CA ASN A 96 -19.88 -85.12 42.32
C ASN A 96 -21.29 -85.66 41.94
N SER A 97 -21.35 -87.01 41.88
CA SER A 97 -22.49 -87.96 42.04
C SER A 97 -22.92 -88.67 40.74
N ALA A 98 -22.79 -90.00 40.57
CA ALA A 98 -23.26 -91.21 41.28
C ALA A 98 -24.58 -91.78 40.71
N GLY A 99 -24.59 -93.10 40.42
CA GLY A 99 -25.76 -93.90 40.01
C GLY A 99 -25.40 -94.85 38.85
N SER A 100 -25.14 -96.15 39.02
CA SER A 100 -25.97 -97.28 39.54
C SER A 100 -26.71 -98.05 38.44
N SER A 101 -26.36 -99.34 38.34
CA SER A 101 -27.13 -100.54 37.94
C SER A 101 -27.96 -100.58 36.66
N GLY A 102 -27.74 -101.65 35.90
CA GLY A 102 -28.58 -102.08 34.79
C GLY A 102 -28.14 -103.44 34.25
N ASP A 103 -28.22 -104.44 35.13
CA ASP A 103 -28.23 -105.86 34.77
C ASP A 103 -29.48 -106.13 33.90
N ASN A 104 -29.30 -106.69 32.71
CA ASN A 104 -30.38 -107.31 31.91
C ASN A 104 -29.79 -108.12 30.75
N LYS A 105 -29.61 -109.42 31.00
CA LYS A 105 -29.70 -110.49 30.00
C LYS A 105 -31.19 -110.80 29.81
N PRO A 106 -31.74 -110.83 28.59
CA PRO A 106 -31.92 -112.11 27.89
C PRO A 106 -31.53 -112.00 26.40
N GLU A 107 -30.76 -112.96 25.90
CA GLU A 107 -31.24 -114.00 24.98
C GLU A 107 -30.70 -113.72 23.57
N THR A 108 -29.64 -114.44 23.19
CA THR A 108 -29.74 -115.58 22.27
C THR A 108 -30.02 -115.14 20.83
N GLU A 109 -29.06 -114.46 20.22
CA GLU A 109 -28.68 -114.75 18.82
C GLU A 109 -27.15 -114.71 18.76
N VAL A 110 -26.54 -115.89 18.90
CA VAL A 110 -25.12 -116.13 18.64
C VAL A 110 -24.91 -116.07 17.12
N ALA A 111 -25.08 -114.88 16.54
CA ALA A 111 -24.38 -114.52 15.32
C ALA A 111 -22.94 -114.23 15.75
N ARG A 112 -22.07 -115.23 15.62
CA ARG A 112 -20.64 -115.17 15.95
C ARG A 112 -19.98 -113.95 15.29
N ARG A 113 -20.00 -112.78 15.94
CA ARG A 113 -19.07 -111.69 15.67
C ARG A 113 -17.83 -111.98 16.49
N CYS A 114 -16.72 -112.19 15.81
CA CYS A 114 -15.44 -112.49 16.44
C CYS A 114 -14.99 -111.30 17.32
N ASP A 115 -14.74 -111.52 18.60
CA ASP A 115 -14.31 -110.46 19.54
C ASP A 115 -13.00 -109.77 19.10
N MET A 116 -12.10 -110.53 18.46
CA MET A 116 -10.90 -109.97 17.84
C MET A 116 -11.27 -109.01 16.70
N CYS A 117 -12.23 -109.37 15.85
CA CYS A 117 -12.69 -108.50 14.76
C CYS A 117 -13.36 -107.23 15.30
N ALA A 118 -14.15 -107.31 16.37
CA ALA A 118 -14.77 -106.14 17.00
C ALA A 118 -13.74 -105.19 17.64
N ASN A 119 -12.64 -105.72 18.21
CA ASN A 119 -11.55 -104.91 18.75
C ASN A 119 -10.73 -104.23 17.63
N TYR A 120 -10.41 -104.95 16.55
CA TYR A 120 -9.76 -104.35 15.38
C TYR A 120 -10.63 -103.30 14.69
N GLU A 121 -11.95 -103.51 14.62
CA GLU A 121 -12.89 -102.50 14.11
C GLU A 121 -12.89 -101.24 14.99
N LYS A 122 -12.92 -101.39 16.33
CA LYS A 122 -12.79 -100.24 17.26
C LYS A 122 -11.45 -99.51 17.11
N GLN A 123 -10.34 -100.25 16.98
CA GLN A 123 -9.02 -99.65 16.76
C GLN A 123 -8.96 -98.91 15.42
N LEU A 124 -9.47 -99.50 14.34
CA LEU A 124 -9.53 -98.88 13.01
C LEU A 124 -10.36 -97.60 13.03
N VAL A 125 -11.53 -97.62 13.68
CA VAL A 125 -12.38 -96.43 13.85
C VAL A 125 -11.65 -95.36 14.68
N SER A 126 -10.92 -95.74 15.74
CA SER A 126 -10.16 -94.78 16.55
C SER A 126 -9.01 -94.14 15.77
N GLU A 127 -8.32 -94.90 14.91
CA GLU A 127 -7.24 -94.39 14.05
C GLU A 127 -7.81 -93.55 12.89
N GLN A 128 -8.95 -93.92 12.32
CA GLN A 128 -9.67 -93.09 11.35
C GLN A 128 -10.09 -91.75 11.98
N ALA A 129 -10.64 -91.77 13.19
CA ALA A 129 -10.99 -90.55 13.92
C ALA A 129 -9.76 -89.68 14.24
N ARG A 130 -8.62 -90.29 14.62
CA ARG A 130 -7.34 -89.58 14.81
C ARG A 130 -6.83 -88.96 13.51
N ALA A 131 -6.91 -89.68 12.39
CA ALA A 131 -6.52 -89.18 11.08
C ALA A 131 -7.41 -88.02 10.62
N ASP A 132 -8.73 -88.13 10.82
CA ASP A 132 -9.67 -87.06 10.49
C ASP A 132 -9.49 -85.83 11.39
N GLN A 133 -9.20 -86.03 12.68
CA GLN A 133 -8.84 -84.93 13.59
C GLN A 133 -7.52 -84.25 13.17
N ALA A 134 -6.51 -85.03 12.76
CA ALA A 134 -5.25 -84.48 12.27
C ALA A 134 -5.44 -83.69 10.96
N ARG A 135 -6.27 -84.19 10.04
CA ARG A 135 -6.65 -83.47 8.80
C ARG A 135 -7.40 -82.17 9.10
N ALA A 136 -8.37 -82.21 10.02
CA ALA A 136 -9.10 -81.02 10.44
C ALA A 136 -8.17 -79.98 11.08
N ASN A 137 -7.22 -80.43 11.91
CA ASN A 137 -6.20 -79.56 12.51
C ASN A 137 -5.26 -78.97 11.45
N ALA A 138 -4.81 -79.75 10.47
CA ALA A 138 -3.98 -79.27 9.37
C ALA A 138 -4.72 -78.19 8.55
N HIS A 139 -5.97 -78.44 8.16
CA HIS A 139 -6.78 -77.44 7.45
C HIS A 139 -7.00 -76.16 8.26
N ARG A 140 -7.19 -76.28 9.59
CA ARG A 140 -7.31 -75.11 10.47
C ARG A 140 -6.02 -74.29 10.50
N LEU A 141 -4.86 -74.94 10.58
CA LEU A 141 -3.56 -74.27 10.56
C LEU A 141 -3.26 -73.65 9.19
N GLU A 142 -3.62 -74.32 8.09
CA GLU A 142 -3.52 -73.76 6.73
C GLU A 142 -4.38 -72.51 6.56
N ALA A 143 -5.62 -72.53 7.06
CA ALA A 143 -6.51 -71.36 7.03
C ALA A 143 -5.96 -70.21 7.89
N ALA A 144 -5.42 -70.52 9.08
CA ALA A 144 -4.78 -69.51 9.94
C ALA A 144 -3.52 -68.92 9.29
N LEU A 145 -2.71 -69.74 8.61
CA LEU A 145 -1.52 -69.28 7.89
C LEU A 145 -1.91 -68.36 6.72
N LYS A 146 -2.94 -68.70 5.96
CA LYS A 146 -3.46 -67.84 4.88
C LYS A 146 -3.92 -66.48 5.40
N LEU A 147 -4.69 -66.46 6.48
CA LEU A 147 -5.13 -65.21 7.11
C LEU A 147 -3.94 -64.38 7.58
N ALA A 148 -2.96 -64.99 8.25
CA ALA A 148 -1.76 -64.29 8.70
C ALA A 148 -0.92 -63.74 7.54
N THR A 149 -0.84 -64.45 6.40
CA THR A 149 -0.16 -63.93 5.21
C THR A 149 -0.89 -62.73 4.60
N GLU A 150 -2.23 -62.77 4.51
CA GLU A 150 -3.04 -61.65 4.03
C GLU A 150 -2.90 -60.42 4.95
N GLU A 151 -2.91 -60.61 6.27
CA GLU A 151 -2.67 -59.54 7.25
C GLU A 151 -1.28 -58.92 7.08
N LEU A 152 -0.22 -59.73 6.90
CA LEU A 152 1.14 -59.25 6.67
C LEU A 152 1.28 -58.49 5.35
N GLU A 153 0.62 -58.94 4.29
CA GLU A 153 0.57 -58.21 3.01
C GLU A 153 -0.13 -56.87 3.15
N GLY A 154 -1.24 -56.82 3.91
CA GLY A 154 -1.93 -55.57 4.24
C GLY A 154 -1.02 -54.59 5.00
N VAL A 155 -0.30 -55.06 6.01
CA VAL A 155 0.66 -54.23 6.77
C VAL A 155 1.80 -53.73 5.88
N ARG A 156 2.34 -54.57 4.98
CA ARG A 156 3.37 -54.16 4.02
C ARG A 156 2.86 -53.10 3.06
N ALA A 157 1.65 -53.24 2.54
CA ALA A 157 1.04 -52.26 1.64
C ALA A 157 0.89 -50.89 2.33
N VAL A 158 0.40 -50.86 3.58
CA VAL A 158 0.29 -49.63 4.37
C VAL A 158 1.66 -49.03 4.67
N HIS A 159 2.66 -49.86 5.01
CA HIS A 159 4.03 -49.40 5.21
C HIS A 159 4.60 -48.74 3.94
N ASP A 160 4.48 -49.39 2.79
CA ASP A 160 5.00 -48.87 1.52
C ASP A 160 4.29 -47.59 1.09
N GLU A 161 2.98 -47.49 1.36
CA GLU A 161 2.22 -46.26 1.14
C GLU A 161 2.69 -45.12 2.04
N THR A 162 2.87 -45.37 3.34
CA THR A 162 3.35 -44.32 4.26
C THR A 162 4.77 -43.88 3.95
N VAL A 163 5.67 -44.79 3.59
CA VAL A 163 7.05 -44.46 3.16
C VAL A 163 7.03 -43.62 1.89
N ARG A 164 6.20 -43.96 0.90
CA ARG A 164 6.07 -43.19 -0.34
C ARG A 164 5.50 -41.80 -0.07
N ALA A 165 4.45 -41.71 0.74
CA ALA A 165 3.83 -40.44 1.12
C ALA A 165 4.84 -39.54 1.86
N TRP A 166 5.60 -40.11 2.80
CA TRP A 166 6.63 -39.38 3.54
C TRP A 166 7.79 -38.94 2.63
N GLY A 167 8.23 -39.81 1.71
CA GLY A 167 9.23 -39.47 0.70
C GLY A 167 8.78 -38.31 -0.21
N GLY A 168 7.52 -38.35 -0.67
CA GLY A 168 6.91 -37.28 -1.46
C GLY A 168 6.82 -35.96 -0.68
N ALA A 169 6.34 -36.00 0.56
CA ALA A 169 6.26 -34.83 1.43
C ALA A 169 7.64 -34.22 1.71
N ARG A 170 8.66 -35.06 1.96
CA ARG A 170 10.04 -34.61 2.15
C ARG A 170 10.63 -33.97 0.90
N ALA A 171 10.38 -34.55 -0.28
CA ALA A 171 10.84 -33.98 -1.55
C ALA A 171 10.17 -32.62 -1.84
N ALA A 172 8.85 -32.52 -1.61
CA ALA A 172 8.12 -31.26 -1.74
C ALA A 172 8.63 -30.18 -0.77
N ALA A 173 8.87 -30.55 0.50
CA ALA A 173 9.45 -29.65 1.48
C ALA A 173 10.87 -29.20 1.09
N ALA A 174 11.70 -30.10 0.56
CA ALA A 174 13.04 -29.77 0.09
C ALA A 174 13.00 -28.77 -1.09
N ALA A 175 12.08 -28.97 -2.04
CA ALA A 175 11.85 -28.04 -3.15
C ALA A 175 11.39 -26.67 -2.65
N ALA A 176 10.40 -26.61 -1.75
CA ALA A 176 9.92 -25.37 -1.17
C ALA A 176 11.02 -24.59 -0.42
N VAL A 177 11.90 -25.29 0.31
CA VAL A 177 13.06 -24.67 0.98
C VAL A 177 14.08 -24.15 -0.04
N ALA A 178 14.31 -24.86 -1.14
CA ALA A 178 15.20 -24.39 -2.20
C ALA A 178 14.67 -23.11 -2.86
N ASP A 179 13.37 -23.08 -3.17
CA ASP A 179 12.71 -21.89 -3.73
C ASP A 179 12.75 -20.70 -2.77
N ALA A 180 12.47 -20.93 -1.48
CA ALA A 180 12.54 -19.90 -0.46
C ALA A 180 13.97 -19.33 -0.31
N ARG A 181 15.01 -20.20 -0.37
CA ARG A 181 16.41 -19.77 -0.35
C ARG A 181 16.78 -18.95 -1.58
N ALA A 182 16.32 -19.35 -2.76
CA ALA A 182 16.53 -18.59 -4.00
C ALA A 182 15.86 -17.21 -3.93
N ALA A 183 14.63 -17.15 -3.42
CA ALA A 183 13.90 -15.89 -3.22
C ALA A 183 14.61 -14.97 -2.21
N ALA A 184 15.12 -15.52 -1.09
CA ALA A 184 15.90 -14.78 -0.11
C ALA A 184 17.19 -14.22 -0.71
N ALA A 185 17.95 -15.03 -1.45
CA ALA A 185 19.17 -14.58 -2.12
C ALA A 185 18.92 -13.46 -3.15
N ALA A 186 17.80 -13.53 -3.88
CA ALA A 186 17.39 -12.48 -4.81
C ALA A 186 17.00 -11.19 -4.07
N ALA A 187 16.29 -11.30 -2.94
CA ALA A 187 15.95 -10.16 -2.10
C ALA A 187 17.20 -9.48 -1.51
N ASP A 188 18.18 -10.26 -1.04
CA ASP A 188 19.45 -9.76 -0.52
C ASP A 188 20.29 -9.06 -1.60
N ALA A 189 20.27 -9.57 -2.83
CA ALA A 189 20.90 -8.90 -3.96
C ALA A 189 20.24 -7.54 -4.26
N ALA A 190 18.90 -7.50 -4.34
CA ALA A 190 18.17 -6.27 -4.58
C ALA A 190 18.38 -5.24 -3.44
N ALA A 191 18.43 -5.69 -2.19
CA ALA A 191 18.71 -4.82 -1.04
C ALA A 191 20.11 -4.19 -1.13
N ARG A 192 21.12 -4.97 -1.53
CA ARG A 192 22.49 -4.46 -1.76
C ARG A 192 22.54 -3.45 -2.90
N ASP A 193 21.83 -3.70 -4.00
CA ASP A 193 21.78 -2.77 -5.14
C ASP A 193 21.11 -1.45 -4.75
N HIS A 194 20.01 -1.51 -3.99
CA HIS A 194 19.34 -0.32 -3.46
C HIS A 194 20.22 0.46 -2.49
N ALA A 195 20.94 -0.22 -1.60
CA ALA A 195 21.89 0.42 -0.68
C ALA A 195 23.04 1.11 -1.43
N ALA A 196 23.60 0.46 -2.46
CA ALA A 196 24.63 1.05 -3.31
C ALA A 196 24.13 2.27 -4.08
N ALA A 197 22.91 2.21 -4.64
CA ALA A 197 22.29 3.33 -5.33
C ALA A 197 22.02 4.52 -4.40
N ALA A 198 21.57 4.25 -3.17
CA ALA A 198 21.37 5.27 -2.14
C ALA A 198 22.69 5.94 -1.74
N ALA A 199 23.76 5.17 -1.51
CA ALA A 199 25.08 5.70 -1.21
C ALA A 199 25.62 6.58 -2.36
N ALA A 200 25.44 6.15 -3.61
CA ALA A 200 25.83 6.95 -4.78
C ALA A 200 25.02 8.25 -4.90
N ALA A 201 23.71 8.20 -4.60
CA ALA A 201 22.86 9.39 -4.58
C ALA A 201 23.27 10.38 -3.48
N GLN A 202 23.59 9.88 -2.28
CA GLN A 202 24.10 10.69 -1.18
C GLN A 202 25.42 11.36 -1.56
N HIS A 203 26.35 10.63 -2.19
CA HIS A 203 27.61 11.20 -2.64
C HIS A 203 27.41 12.33 -3.66
N ARG A 204 26.55 12.13 -4.67
CA ARG A 204 26.20 13.19 -5.64
C ARG A 204 25.57 14.41 -4.97
N ALA A 205 24.65 14.19 -4.03
CA ALA A 205 24.03 15.28 -3.29
C ALA A 205 25.06 16.07 -2.48
N LEU A 206 25.99 15.38 -1.82
CA LEU A 206 27.08 16.03 -1.09
C LEU A 206 27.97 16.86 -2.02
N GLN A 207 28.36 16.31 -3.18
CA GLN A 207 29.14 17.03 -4.19
C GLN A 207 28.43 18.30 -4.68
N LEU A 208 27.11 18.21 -4.94
CA LEU A 208 26.30 19.36 -5.34
C LEU A 208 26.23 20.43 -4.24
N VAL A 209 26.04 20.02 -2.98
CA VAL A 209 26.04 20.97 -1.86
C VAL A 209 27.41 21.63 -1.70
N THR A 210 28.51 20.88 -1.84
CA THR A 210 29.85 21.44 -1.74
C THR A 210 30.16 22.44 -2.85
N THR A 211 29.78 22.12 -4.10
CA THR A 211 29.99 23.02 -5.25
C THR A 211 29.18 24.30 -5.10
N LEU A 212 27.88 24.20 -4.79
CA LEU A 212 27.03 25.36 -4.52
C LEU A 212 27.55 26.23 -3.36
N THR A 213 28.16 25.62 -2.34
CA THR A 213 28.74 26.36 -1.22
C THR A 213 29.95 27.17 -1.67
N VAL A 214 30.85 26.57 -2.46
CA VAL A 214 32.03 27.24 -3.03
C VAL A 214 31.61 28.36 -4.00
N ASP A 215 30.63 28.09 -4.85
CA ASP A 215 30.10 29.08 -5.79
C ASP A 215 29.48 30.27 -5.05
N ARG A 216 28.68 30.01 -4.01
CA ARG A 216 28.12 31.05 -3.15
C ARG A 216 29.20 31.93 -2.53
N GLU A 217 30.24 31.33 -1.95
CA GLU A 217 31.35 32.09 -1.38
C GLU A 217 32.09 32.92 -2.44
N THR A 218 32.27 32.36 -3.63
CA THR A 218 32.94 33.06 -4.74
C THR A 218 32.12 34.24 -5.24
N LEU A 219 30.81 34.07 -5.38
CA LEU A 219 29.88 35.15 -5.73
C LEU A 219 29.83 36.22 -4.64
N GLN A 220 29.83 35.83 -3.36
CA GLN A 220 29.88 36.78 -2.25
C GLN A 220 31.15 37.64 -2.31
N ARG A 221 32.32 37.02 -2.54
CA ARG A 221 33.58 37.77 -2.70
C ARG A 221 33.53 38.75 -3.88
N LYS A 222 32.95 38.34 -5.01
CA LYS A 222 32.77 39.23 -6.17
C LYS A 222 31.84 40.39 -5.86
N LEU A 223 30.74 40.14 -5.16
CA LEU A 223 29.80 41.18 -4.72
C LEU A 223 30.49 42.19 -3.82
N ASP A 224 31.22 41.71 -2.80
CA ASP A 224 31.95 42.58 -1.87
C ASP A 224 33.01 43.45 -2.59
N THR A 225 33.65 42.92 -3.66
CA THR A 225 34.57 43.71 -4.50
C THR A 225 33.82 44.76 -5.30
N LEU A 226 32.73 44.41 -5.97
CA LEU A 226 31.92 45.35 -6.75
C LEU A 226 31.33 46.46 -5.88
N GLU A 227 30.93 46.15 -4.65
CA GLU A 227 30.45 47.15 -3.69
C GLU A 227 31.56 48.15 -3.30
N LYS A 228 32.80 47.67 -3.10
CA LYS A 228 33.96 48.54 -2.85
C LYS A 228 34.28 49.42 -4.05
N ASP A 229 34.28 48.83 -5.25
CA ASP A 229 34.55 49.56 -6.49
C ASP A 229 33.48 50.61 -6.77
N ASN A 230 32.21 50.29 -6.54
CA ASN A 230 31.12 51.26 -6.64
C ASN A 230 31.26 52.38 -5.61
N ALA A 231 31.59 52.08 -4.35
CA ALA A 231 31.82 53.10 -3.33
C ALA A 231 32.99 54.02 -3.70
N TYR A 232 34.06 53.43 -4.25
CA TYR A 232 35.21 54.18 -4.75
C TYR A 232 34.83 55.09 -5.93
N LEU A 233 34.17 54.55 -6.95
CA LEU A 233 33.73 55.32 -8.12
C LEU A 233 32.76 56.43 -7.74
N VAL A 234 31.78 56.16 -6.88
CA VAL A 234 30.86 57.19 -6.37
C VAL A 234 31.64 58.29 -5.66
N GLY A 235 32.65 57.94 -4.84
CA GLY A 235 33.55 58.91 -4.22
C GLY A 235 34.33 59.76 -5.23
N GLU A 236 34.91 59.14 -6.25
CA GLU A 236 35.60 59.83 -7.36
C GLU A 236 34.66 60.77 -8.13
N TYR A 237 33.46 60.31 -8.51
CA TYR A 237 32.48 61.13 -9.21
C TYR A 237 32.02 62.32 -8.37
N VAL A 238 31.79 62.12 -7.07
CA VAL A 238 31.44 63.22 -6.15
C VAL A 238 32.58 64.22 -6.05
N LYS A 239 33.83 63.75 -5.93
CA LYS A 239 35.01 64.62 -5.90
C LYS A 239 35.16 65.42 -7.18
N LYS A 240 35.07 64.75 -8.34
CA LYS A 240 35.18 65.38 -9.66
C LYS A 240 34.02 66.33 -9.95
N ALA A 241 32.80 66.01 -9.51
CA ALA A 241 31.66 66.91 -9.58
C ALA A 241 31.88 68.16 -8.72
N ALA A 242 32.43 68.01 -7.51
CA ALA A 242 32.78 69.14 -6.66
C ALA A 242 33.91 69.99 -7.28
N GLU A 243 34.92 69.36 -7.90
CA GLU A 243 35.96 70.07 -8.65
C GLU A 243 35.37 70.86 -9.83
N MET A 244 34.56 70.23 -10.68
CA MET A 244 33.87 70.91 -11.80
C MET A 244 32.97 72.05 -11.33
N GLN A 245 32.33 71.92 -10.17
CA GLN A 245 31.46 72.98 -9.63
C GLN A 245 32.25 74.13 -8.98
N ASN A 246 33.49 73.86 -8.55
CA ASN A 246 34.42 74.86 -8.02
C ASN A 246 35.33 75.46 -9.10
N GLU A 247 35.33 74.92 -10.31
CA GLU A 247 35.99 75.56 -11.46
C GLU A 247 35.28 76.88 -11.77
N ILE A 248 36.05 77.97 -11.73
CA ILE A 248 35.59 79.28 -12.16
C ILE A 248 35.39 79.21 -13.67
N ILE A 249 34.16 79.38 -14.13
CA ILE A 249 33.84 79.48 -15.57
C ILE A 249 34.49 80.77 -16.09
N ASP A 250 35.67 80.65 -16.68
CA ASP A 250 36.35 81.74 -17.41
C ASP A 250 35.69 81.87 -18.79
N LEU A 251 34.63 82.67 -18.85
CA LEU A 251 33.92 82.93 -20.09
C LEU A 251 34.75 83.94 -20.91
N PRO A 252 35.17 83.64 -22.14
CA PRO A 252 36.10 84.50 -22.86
C PRO A 252 35.49 85.87 -23.17
N ASP A 253 36.13 86.94 -22.71
CA ASP A 253 35.69 88.33 -22.94
C ASP A 253 35.86 88.80 -24.40
N ASN A 254 36.39 87.97 -25.30
CA ASN A 254 36.71 88.32 -26.68
C ASN A 254 36.57 87.16 -27.69
N VAL A 255 36.13 87.52 -28.91
CA VAL A 255 35.67 86.60 -29.97
C VAL A 255 36.76 85.68 -30.52
N GLU A 256 38.03 86.09 -30.45
CA GLU A 256 39.17 85.32 -30.94
C GLU A 256 39.45 84.09 -30.06
N LYS A 257 39.43 84.24 -28.73
CA LYS A 257 39.61 83.14 -27.77
C LYS A 257 38.48 82.12 -27.84
N MET A 258 37.27 82.57 -28.19
CA MET A 258 36.12 81.69 -28.40
C MET A 258 36.32 80.76 -29.61
N ASN A 259 36.93 81.25 -30.69
CA ASN A 259 37.18 80.48 -31.90
C ASN A 259 38.33 79.46 -31.71
N GLU A 260 39.34 79.80 -30.89
CA GLU A 260 40.41 78.86 -30.49
C GLU A 260 39.88 77.72 -29.60
N LEU A 261 38.95 78.01 -28.69
CA LEU A 261 38.29 76.99 -27.86
C LEU A 261 37.46 76.02 -28.69
N GLU A 262 36.71 76.51 -29.70
CA GLU A 262 35.97 75.65 -30.63
C GLU A 262 36.87 74.69 -31.42
N GLN A 263 38.01 75.17 -31.90
CA GLN A 263 38.96 74.33 -32.64
C GLN A 263 39.55 73.24 -31.74
N ARG A 264 39.80 73.56 -30.46
CA ARG A 264 40.34 72.62 -29.47
C ARG A 264 39.33 71.54 -29.05
N TRP A 265 38.04 71.89 -28.98
CA TRP A 265 36.95 70.94 -28.74
C TRP A 265 36.73 70.01 -29.94
N LYS A 266 36.78 70.56 -31.17
CA LYS A 266 36.68 69.77 -32.42
C LYS A 266 37.87 68.81 -32.62
N ALA A 267 39.04 69.12 -32.04
CA ALA A 267 40.25 68.30 -32.13
C ALA A 267 40.34 67.17 -31.09
N THR A 268 39.46 67.13 -30.08
CA THR A 268 39.49 66.10 -29.04
C THR A 268 38.66 64.89 -29.50
N PRO A 269 39.25 63.69 -29.70
CA PRO A 269 38.50 62.54 -30.19
C PRO A 269 37.54 62.03 -29.11
N ALA A 270 36.27 61.83 -29.47
CA ALA A 270 35.27 61.22 -28.60
C ALA A 270 35.65 59.76 -28.28
N GLN A 271 36.27 59.54 -27.12
CA GLN A 271 36.77 58.25 -26.65
C GLN A 271 35.67 57.31 -26.08
N ALA A 272 34.39 57.66 -26.25
CA ALA A 272 33.25 57.05 -25.56
C ALA A 272 32.60 55.86 -26.31
N ASP A 273 32.76 55.75 -27.63
CA ASP A 273 31.98 54.80 -28.44
C ASP A 273 32.36 53.33 -28.24
N GLY A 274 33.62 53.03 -27.89
CA GLY A 274 34.08 51.64 -27.70
C GLY A 274 33.67 50.99 -26.36
N SER A 275 33.56 51.78 -25.30
CA SER A 275 33.22 51.29 -23.95
C SER A 275 31.75 50.89 -23.85
N HIS A 276 30.86 51.67 -24.46
CA HIS A 276 29.42 51.41 -24.47
C HIS A 276 29.06 50.15 -25.26
N ALA A 277 29.77 49.87 -26.37
CA ALA A 277 29.55 48.66 -27.17
C ALA A 277 29.88 47.37 -26.41
N ARG A 278 30.99 47.35 -25.65
CA ARG A 278 31.40 46.19 -24.85
C ARG A 278 30.48 45.93 -23.66
N LEU A 279 30.08 46.97 -22.93
CA LEU A 279 29.08 46.85 -21.86
C LEU A 279 27.74 46.34 -22.38
N GLN A 280 27.34 46.77 -23.58
CA GLN A 280 26.12 46.28 -24.21
C GLN A 280 26.20 44.78 -24.53
N GLU A 281 27.36 44.29 -24.97
CA GLU A 281 27.61 42.86 -25.23
C GLU A 281 27.55 42.03 -23.94
N GLU A 282 28.30 42.44 -22.91
CA GLU A 282 28.31 41.79 -21.58
C GLU A 282 26.90 41.77 -20.95
N PHE A 283 26.11 42.84 -21.14
CA PHE A 283 24.73 42.89 -20.68
C PHE A 283 23.82 41.91 -21.44
N GLN A 284 23.98 41.76 -22.76
CA GLN A 284 23.20 40.78 -23.51
C GLN A 284 23.57 39.35 -23.11
N GLU A 285 24.85 39.06 -22.90
CA GLU A 285 25.31 37.76 -22.42
C GLU A 285 24.67 37.43 -21.07
N PHE A 286 24.81 38.32 -20.08
CA PHE A 286 24.18 38.17 -18.77
C PHE A 286 22.66 37.98 -18.86
N LYS A 287 21.98 38.75 -19.73
CA LYS A 287 20.54 38.64 -19.93
C LYS A 287 20.17 37.27 -20.51
N THR A 288 20.91 36.76 -21.48
CA THR A 288 20.65 35.44 -22.07
C THR A 288 20.87 34.32 -21.06
N GLU A 289 21.95 34.38 -20.29
CA GLU A 289 22.23 33.42 -19.22
C GLU A 289 21.14 33.44 -18.16
N THR A 290 20.79 34.63 -17.66
CA THR A 290 19.74 34.79 -16.64
C THR A 290 18.39 34.28 -17.11
N LEU A 291 18.01 34.58 -18.36
CA LEU A 291 16.77 34.06 -18.96
C LEU A 291 16.82 32.54 -19.11
N SER A 292 17.97 31.97 -19.46
CA SER A 292 18.13 30.51 -19.58
C SER A 292 17.95 29.80 -18.22
N VAL A 293 18.53 30.37 -17.16
CA VAL A 293 18.38 29.86 -15.79
C VAL A 293 16.93 29.98 -15.33
N LEU A 294 16.27 31.13 -15.57
CA LEU A 294 14.86 31.30 -15.24
C LEU A 294 13.96 30.31 -15.99
N GLN A 295 14.24 30.03 -17.26
CA GLN A 295 13.51 29.03 -18.04
C GLN A 295 13.70 27.62 -17.46
N LEU A 296 14.93 27.26 -17.10
CA LEU A 296 15.24 25.98 -16.47
C LEU A 296 14.53 25.82 -15.12
N LEU A 297 14.56 26.85 -14.27
CA LEU A 297 13.85 26.85 -13.00
C LEU A 297 12.34 26.71 -13.19
N ARG A 298 11.75 27.42 -14.15
CA ARG A 298 10.32 27.27 -14.48
C ARG A 298 9.99 25.85 -14.94
N TYR A 299 10.85 25.24 -15.75
CA TYR A 299 10.69 23.85 -16.18
C TYR A 299 10.76 22.87 -14.99
N GLN A 300 11.75 23.03 -14.11
CA GLN A 300 11.91 22.21 -12.91
C GLN A 300 10.72 22.34 -11.95
N ILE A 301 10.26 23.58 -11.68
CA ILE A 301 9.08 23.84 -10.86
C ILE A 301 7.85 23.16 -11.47
N SER A 302 7.64 23.29 -12.78
CA SER A 302 6.54 22.62 -13.48
C SER A 302 6.62 21.09 -13.35
N GLY A 303 7.83 20.52 -13.43
CA GLY A 303 8.06 19.08 -13.24
C GLY A 303 7.72 18.63 -11.82
N LEU A 304 8.20 19.37 -10.81
CA LEU A 304 7.90 19.09 -9.40
C LEU A 304 6.41 19.18 -9.08
N CYS A 305 5.72 20.22 -9.57
CA CYS A 305 4.27 20.34 -9.42
C CYS A 305 3.54 19.12 -9.99
N ARG A 306 3.98 18.59 -11.14
CA ARG A 306 3.41 17.38 -11.75
C ARG A 306 3.64 16.14 -10.88
N CYS A 307 4.85 15.96 -10.34
CA CYS A 307 5.17 14.85 -9.44
C CYS A 307 4.32 14.88 -8.15
N ILE A 308 4.15 16.07 -7.56
CA ILE A 308 3.32 16.26 -6.37
C ILE A 308 1.86 15.91 -6.68
N ASP A 309 1.32 16.41 -7.80
CA ASP A 309 -0.04 16.10 -8.24
C ASP A 309 -0.24 14.59 -8.48
N ASP A 310 0.73 13.90 -9.07
CA ASP A 310 0.65 12.45 -9.27
C ASP A 310 0.70 11.64 -7.97
N ILE A 311 1.54 12.04 -7.00
CA ILE A 311 1.56 11.44 -5.66
C ILE A 311 0.21 11.66 -4.98
N GLU A 312 -0.26 12.91 -4.96
CA GLU A 312 -1.50 13.29 -4.33
C GLU A 312 -2.70 12.56 -4.95
N MET A 313 -2.77 12.52 -6.29
CA MET A 313 -3.84 11.82 -6.99
C MET A 313 -3.78 10.31 -6.74
N ARG A 314 -2.59 9.69 -6.64
CA ARG A 314 -2.46 8.28 -6.26
C ARG A 314 -3.06 8.00 -4.88
N HIS A 315 -2.84 8.87 -3.89
CA HIS A 315 -3.49 8.74 -2.59
C HIS A 315 -5.01 8.94 -2.68
N ARG A 316 -5.47 9.89 -3.50
CA ARG A 316 -6.89 10.21 -3.68
C ARG A 316 -7.68 9.17 -4.49
N ARG A 317 -7.03 8.23 -5.20
CA ARG A 317 -7.68 7.17 -6.01
C ARG A 317 -8.61 6.25 -5.23
N LYS A 318 -8.41 6.08 -3.93
CA LYS A 318 -9.30 5.28 -3.08
C LYS A 318 -10.52 6.06 -2.59
N TYR A 319 -10.67 7.32 -2.97
CA TYR A 319 -11.73 8.18 -2.49
C TYR A 319 -12.75 8.51 -3.58
N LEU A 320 -14.01 8.61 -3.17
CA LEU A 320 -15.09 9.18 -3.98
C LEU A 320 -15.83 10.24 -3.18
N LEU A 321 -16.34 11.23 -3.89
CA LEU A 321 -17.26 12.23 -3.35
C LEU A 321 -18.69 11.79 -3.66
N VAL A 322 -19.52 11.73 -2.62
CA VAL A 322 -20.95 11.46 -2.73
C VAL A 322 -21.70 12.73 -2.32
N GLY A 323 -22.45 13.30 -3.26
CA GLY A 323 -23.30 14.48 -3.05
C GLY A 323 -24.73 14.10 -2.67
N SER A 324 -25.44 15.06 -2.09
CA SER A 324 -26.86 14.97 -1.76
C SER A 324 -27.19 13.85 -0.76
N VAL A 325 -26.43 13.77 0.34
CA VAL A 325 -26.71 12.88 1.47
C VAL A 325 -27.29 13.72 2.62
N ALA A 326 -28.49 13.36 3.10
CA ALA A 326 -29.21 14.09 4.16
C ALA A 326 -28.32 14.34 5.39
N GLU A 327 -28.31 15.57 5.92
CA GLU A 327 -27.41 16.00 7.02
C GLU A 327 -27.67 15.27 8.34
N ASP A 328 -28.91 14.88 8.63
CA ASP A 328 -29.37 14.35 9.93
C ASP A 328 -29.00 12.88 10.20
N SER A 329 -28.25 12.25 9.30
CA SER A 329 -27.87 10.85 9.43
C SER A 329 -26.79 10.69 10.50
N ASN A 330 -27.19 10.28 11.72
CA ASN A 330 -26.29 9.92 12.83
C ASN A 330 -25.22 8.88 12.46
N ASP A 331 -25.50 8.00 11.48
CA ASP A 331 -24.55 6.99 11.00
C ASP A 331 -24.29 7.15 9.50
N LEU A 332 -23.28 7.95 9.18
CA LEU A 332 -22.89 8.29 7.81
C LEU A 332 -22.44 7.05 6.99
N PRO A 333 -21.57 6.15 7.51
CA PRO A 333 -21.22 4.90 6.83
C PRO A 333 -22.45 4.05 6.45
N LYS A 334 -23.40 3.85 7.38
CA LYS A 334 -24.63 3.07 7.09
C LYS A 334 -25.45 3.67 5.96
N SER A 335 -25.65 4.98 5.98
CA SER A 335 -26.40 5.68 4.93
C SER A 335 -25.74 5.53 3.56
N ILE A 336 -24.42 5.66 3.47
CA ILE A 336 -23.67 5.45 2.22
C ILE A 336 -23.80 4.01 1.73
N VAL A 337 -23.63 3.02 2.61
CA VAL A 337 -23.81 1.60 2.27
C VAL A 337 -25.23 1.35 1.76
N SER A 338 -26.25 1.88 2.43
CA SER A 338 -27.65 1.72 2.01
C SER A 338 -27.90 2.27 0.60
N ILE A 339 -27.30 3.42 0.25
CA ILE A 339 -27.40 4.00 -1.09
C ILE A 339 -26.75 3.06 -2.11
N PHE A 340 -25.58 2.51 -1.80
CA PHE A 340 -24.86 1.64 -2.72
C PHE A 340 -25.53 0.28 -2.91
N VAL A 341 -26.09 -0.32 -1.85
CA VAL A 341 -26.82 -1.59 -1.94
C VAL A 341 -28.16 -1.38 -2.65
N ASN A 342 -28.99 -0.44 -2.17
CA ASN A 342 -30.37 -0.28 -2.63
C ASN A 342 -30.47 0.32 -4.03
N LYS A 343 -29.56 1.24 -4.40
CA LYS A 343 -29.61 1.93 -5.70
C LYS A 343 -28.67 1.35 -6.74
N MET A 344 -27.54 0.74 -6.34
CA MET A 344 -26.56 0.18 -7.29
C MET A 344 -26.50 -1.36 -7.31
N GLY A 345 -27.23 -2.05 -6.42
CA GLY A 345 -27.24 -3.51 -6.36
C GLY A 345 -25.83 -4.08 -6.14
N LEU A 346 -25.06 -3.45 -5.27
CA LEU A 346 -23.71 -3.89 -4.90
C LEU A 346 -23.76 -4.51 -3.51
N ALA A 347 -23.16 -5.70 -3.35
CA ALA A 347 -22.96 -6.31 -2.04
C ALA A 347 -21.79 -5.59 -1.34
N LEU A 348 -22.10 -4.55 -0.57
CA LEU A 348 -21.13 -3.78 0.20
C LEU A 348 -21.48 -3.83 1.70
N SER A 349 -20.50 -4.20 2.52
CA SER A 349 -20.54 -4.07 3.98
C SER A 349 -19.87 -2.77 4.41
N GLN A 350 -20.17 -2.30 5.64
CA GLN A 350 -19.49 -1.17 6.27
C GLN A 350 -17.98 -1.38 6.37
N ASP A 351 -17.51 -2.62 6.56
CA ASP A 351 -16.08 -2.94 6.70
C ASP A 351 -15.25 -2.65 5.44
N LYS A 352 -15.91 -2.47 4.29
CA LYS A 352 -15.27 -2.11 3.03
C LYS A 352 -15.04 -0.61 2.89
N LEU A 353 -15.59 0.19 3.81
CA LEU A 353 -15.37 1.63 3.91
C LEU A 353 -14.38 1.91 5.03
N SER A 354 -13.20 2.42 4.67
CA SER A 354 -12.15 2.74 5.64
C SER A 354 -12.42 4.05 6.37
N ALA A 355 -13.08 5.02 5.72
CA ALA A 355 -13.43 6.31 6.31
C ALA A 355 -14.58 6.97 5.55
N CYS A 356 -15.49 7.62 6.26
CA CYS A 356 -16.55 8.45 5.68
C CYS A 356 -16.66 9.76 6.48
N HIS A 357 -16.49 10.91 5.85
CA HIS A 357 -16.64 12.21 6.52
C HIS A 357 -17.25 13.26 5.60
N ARG A 358 -17.99 14.21 6.17
CA ARG A 358 -18.51 15.37 5.43
C ARG A 358 -17.39 16.39 5.22
N LEU A 359 -17.36 17.00 4.04
CA LEU A 359 -16.42 18.07 3.72
C LEU A 359 -17.08 19.44 3.88
N GLY A 360 -16.36 20.36 4.51
CA GLY A 360 -16.75 21.77 4.68
C GLY A 360 -17.67 22.06 5.87
N ASN A 361 -17.96 23.34 6.04
CA ASN A 361 -18.81 23.84 7.12
C ASN A 361 -20.30 23.62 6.79
N ALA A 362 -21.09 23.33 7.82
CA ALA A 362 -22.54 23.18 7.68
C ALA A 362 -23.16 24.51 7.23
N ALA A 363 -24.03 24.47 6.22
CA ALA A 363 -24.76 25.62 5.72
C ALA A 363 -26.22 25.24 5.54
N GLU A 364 -27.13 26.15 5.90
CA GLU A 364 -28.56 25.92 5.86
C GLU A 364 -29.03 25.72 4.40
N GLY A 365 -29.78 24.64 4.15
CA GLY A 365 -30.35 24.33 2.83
C GLY A 365 -29.41 23.65 1.80
N ARG A 366 -28.16 23.29 2.16
CA ARG A 366 -27.29 22.49 1.27
C ARG A 366 -26.68 21.28 1.98
N CYS A 367 -26.83 20.11 1.37
CA CYS A 367 -26.14 18.91 1.83
C CYS A 367 -24.66 18.97 1.44
N ARG A 368 -23.76 18.84 2.44
CA ARG A 368 -22.32 18.77 2.23
C ARG A 368 -21.92 17.51 1.48
N PRO A 369 -20.93 17.57 0.59
CA PRO A 369 -20.41 16.38 -0.04
C PRO A 369 -19.70 15.50 0.99
N VAL A 370 -19.92 14.20 0.87
CA VAL A 370 -19.33 13.18 1.73
C VAL A 370 -18.12 12.59 1.02
N LEU A 371 -16.97 12.59 1.68
CA LEU A 371 -15.77 11.89 1.22
C LEU A 371 -15.79 10.46 1.76
N VAL A 372 -15.76 9.50 0.85
CA VAL A 372 -15.80 8.06 1.15
C VAL A 372 -14.50 7.42 0.70
N ARG A 373 -13.77 6.81 1.64
CA ARG A 373 -12.55 6.04 1.39
C ARG A 373 -12.88 4.55 1.35
N PHE A 374 -12.50 3.89 0.26
CA PHE A 374 -12.61 2.45 0.12
C PHE A 374 -11.33 1.76 0.60
N THR A 375 -11.46 0.55 1.16
CA THR A 375 -10.31 -0.29 1.48
C THR A 375 -9.59 -0.75 0.21
N ASP A 376 -10.38 -1.21 -0.76
CA ASP A 376 -9.92 -1.73 -2.04
C ASP A 376 -10.26 -0.80 -3.22
N LEU A 377 -9.31 -0.64 -4.13
CA LEU A 377 -9.45 0.11 -5.37
C LEU A 377 -10.41 -0.59 -6.35
N THR A 378 -10.47 -1.92 -6.33
CA THR A 378 -11.36 -2.68 -7.23
C THR A 378 -12.83 -2.40 -6.90
N LEU A 379 -13.20 -2.37 -5.62
CA LEU A 379 -14.53 -2.02 -5.14
C LEU A 379 -14.89 -0.57 -5.51
N ARG A 380 -13.94 0.35 -5.31
CA ARG A 380 -14.10 1.75 -5.73
C ARG A 380 -14.38 1.86 -7.24
N ALA A 381 -13.65 1.10 -8.06
CA ALA A 381 -13.85 1.06 -9.51
C ALA A 381 -15.20 0.42 -9.90
N ALA A 382 -15.65 -0.61 -9.18
CA ALA A 382 -16.97 -1.22 -9.39
C ALA A 382 -18.11 -0.23 -9.10
N VAL A 383 -18.01 0.52 -8.00
CA VAL A 383 -18.94 1.62 -7.66
C VAL A 383 -18.92 2.68 -8.77
N TRP A 384 -17.74 3.09 -9.22
CA TRP A 384 -17.61 4.10 -10.28
C TRP A 384 -18.24 3.66 -11.61
N LYS A 385 -18.08 2.38 -11.99
CA LYS A 385 -18.69 1.80 -13.20
C LYS A 385 -20.22 1.78 -13.13
N LYS A 386 -20.80 1.47 -11.97
CA LYS A 386 -22.26 1.41 -11.77
C LYS A 386 -22.90 2.76 -11.45
N LYS A 387 -22.15 3.87 -11.41
CA LYS A 387 -22.68 5.21 -11.07
C LYS A 387 -23.87 5.66 -11.94
N THR A 388 -24.01 5.12 -13.15
CA THR A 388 -25.14 5.43 -14.04
C THR A 388 -26.48 4.97 -13.47
N ALA A 389 -26.51 4.00 -12.55
CA ALA A 389 -27.72 3.56 -11.85
C ALA A 389 -28.29 4.65 -10.92
N LEU A 390 -27.50 5.67 -10.58
CA LEU A 390 -27.96 6.81 -9.78
C LEU A 390 -28.61 7.91 -10.61
N LYS A 391 -28.66 7.79 -11.94
CA LYS A 391 -29.36 8.76 -12.80
C LYS A 391 -30.85 8.79 -12.43
N GLY A 392 -31.37 9.98 -12.15
CA GLY A 392 -32.76 10.19 -11.70
C GLY A 392 -32.91 10.20 -10.16
N THR A 393 -31.86 9.87 -9.41
CA THR A 393 -31.81 10.07 -7.96
C THR A 393 -31.13 11.40 -7.62
N PRO A 394 -31.35 12.00 -6.44
CA PRO A 394 -30.66 13.22 -6.05
C PRO A 394 -29.15 13.00 -5.81
N HIS A 395 -28.71 11.76 -5.65
CA HIS A 395 -27.32 11.43 -5.32
C HIS A 395 -26.40 11.55 -6.53
N THR A 396 -25.27 12.23 -6.34
CA THR A 396 -24.24 12.40 -7.37
C THR A 396 -22.91 11.82 -6.89
N ILE A 397 -22.22 11.07 -7.74
CA ILE A 397 -20.88 10.56 -7.45
C ILE A 397 -19.84 11.27 -8.33
N SER A 398 -18.82 11.82 -7.70
CA SER A 398 -17.70 12.52 -8.34
C SER A 398 -16.36 11.97 -7.84
N GLU A 399 -15.31 12.05 -8.66
CA GLU A 399 -13.96 11.72 -8.20
C GLU A 399 -13.40 12.81 -7.31
N PHE A 400 -12.61 12.43 -6.31
CA PHE A 400 -11.89 13.37 -5.47
C PHE A 400 -10.58 13.81 -6.16
N LEU A 401 -10.71 14.60 -7.23
CA LEU A 401 -9.57 15.09 -8.00
C LEU A 401 -8.77 16.12 -7.21
N THR A 402 -7.48 16.27 -7.54
CA THR A 402 -6.68 17.43 -7.12
C THR A 402 -7.26 18.71 -7.69
N ARG A 403 -6.89 19.85 -7.11
CA ARG A 403 -7.39 21.17 -7.57
C ARG A 403 -7.05 21.38 -9.04
N GLN A 404 -5.81 21.13 -9.43
CA GLN A 404 -5.34 21.30 -10.80
C GLN A 404 -6.13 20.44 -11.79
N ARG A 405 -6.29 19.14 -11.54
CA ARG A 405 -7.05 18.25 -12.44
C ARG A 405 -8.53 18.59 -12.48
N ARG A 406 -9.11 19.02 -11.37
CA ARG A 406 -10.50 19.49 -11.32
C ARG A 406 -10.69 20.72 -12.20
N ASP A 407 -9.79 21.69 -12.09
CA ASP A 407 -9.88 22.95 -12.85
C ASP A 407 -9.71 22.67 -14.35
N VAL A 408 -8.73 21.81 -14.73
CA VAL A 408 -8.56 21.31 -16.10
C VAL A 408 -9.82 20.58 -16.59
N PHE A 409 -10.45 19.74 -15.77
CA PHE A 409 -11.68 19.04 -16.13
C PHE A 409 -12.85 20.01 -16.37
N ILE A 410 -12.99 21.04 -15.55
CA ILE A 410 -14.01 22.08 -15.72
C ILE A 410 -13.75 22.86 -17.01
N ASN A 411 -12.51 23.28 -17.26
CA ASN A 411 -12.13 23.99 -18.47
C ASN A 411 -12.33 23.13 -19.73
N ALA A 412 -11.99 21.84 -19.66
CA ALA A 412 -12.23 20.90 -20.75
C ALA A 412 -13.73 20.78 -21.07
N ARG A 413 -14.59 20.70 -20.04
CA ARG A 413 -16.05 20.65 -20.24
C ARG A 413 -16.62 21.93 -20.83
N LYS A 414 -16.06 23.10 -20.49
CA LYS A 414 -16.44 24.38 -21.10
C LYS A 414 -16.09 24.41 -22.59
N ARG A 415 -14.94 23.84 -22.97
CA ARG A 415 -14.42 23.90 -24.34
C ARG A 415 -14.98 22.84 -25.28
N PHE A 416 -15.08 21.58 -24.84
CA PHE A 416 -15.47 20.44 -25.69
C PHE A 416 -16.85 19.87 -25.38
N GLY A 417 -17.53 20.42 -24.35
CA GLY A 417 -18.83 19.98 -23.90
C GLY A 417 -18.80 18.76 -22.97
N ILE A 418 -19.87 18.61 -22.18
CA ILE A 418 -19.99 17.63 -21.09
C ILE A 418 -19.86 16.17 -21.58
N ARG A 419 -20.36 15.86 -22.78
CA ARG A 419 -20.43 14.48 -23.29
C ARG A 419 -19.08 13.93 -23.73
N ARG A 420 -18.12 14.80 -24.06
CA ARG A 420 -16.81 14.43 -24.59
C ARG A 420 -15.71 14.43 -23.53
N CYS A 421 -16.00 14.91 -22.32
CA CYS A 421 -15.04 14.99 -21.23
C CYS A 421 -15.53 14.16 -20.05
N TRP A 422 -14.70 13.24 -19.58
CA TRP A 422 -14.97 12.49 -18.35
C TRP A 422 -13.67 12.25 -17.60
N THR A 423 -13.81 11.79 -16.36
CA THR A 423 -12.68 11.39 -15.53
C THR A 423 -12.71 9.89 -15.27
N MET A 424 -11.51 9.31 -15.17
CA MET A 424 -11.32 7.90 -14.86
C MET A 424 -10.03 7.70 -14.08
N ASP A 425 -10.13 7.12 -12.89
CA ASP A 425 -8.99 6.83 -12.00
C ASP A 425 -8.10 8.05 -11.70
N GLY A 426 -8.74 9.21 -11.58
CA GLY A 426 -8.07 10.48 -11.36
C GLY A 426 -7.49 11.14 -12.60
N ASN A 427 -7.65 10.55 -13.80
CA ASN A 427 -7.19 11.15 -15.05
C ASN A 427 -8.34 11.85 -15.77
N VAL A 428 -8.06 13.02 -16.36
CA VAL A 428 -9.01 13.75 -17.20
C VAL A 428 -8.85 13.26 -18.64
N ILE A 429 -9.95 12.78 -19.24
CA ILE A 429 -9.97 12.23 -20.59
C ILE A 429 -10.91 13.06 -21.44
N VAL A 430 -10.45 13.47 -22.62
CA VAL A 430 -11.23 14.18 -23.62
C VAL A 430 -11.26 13.37 -24.91
N LYS A 431 -12.46 13.20 -25.47
CA LYS A 431 -12.69 12.59 -26.77
C LYS A 431 -12.79 13.67 -27.84
N LEU A 432 -11.85 13.64 -28.79
CA LEU A 432 -11.82 14.53 -29.94
C LEU A 432 -12.85 14.08 -31.00
N LYS A 433 -13.20 14.98 -31.94
CA LYS A 433 -14.13 14.67 -33.05
C LYS A 433 -13.63 13.50 -33.93
N ASN A 434 -12.32 13.34 -34.06
CA ASN A 434 -11.68 12.21 -34.76
C ASN A 434 -11.86 10.85 -34.04
N GLY A 435 -12.53 10.81 -32.88
CA GLY A 435 -12.74 9.59 -32.10
C GLY A 435 -11.58 9.23 -31.16
N SER A 436 -10.41 9.89 -31.29
CA SER A 436 -9.26 9.69 -30.41
C SER A 436 -9.54 10.20 -28.99
N ARG A 437 -8.97 9.52 -28.00
CA ARG A 437 -9.09 9.84 -26.58
C ARG A 437 -7.74 10.33 -26.09
N GLN A 438 -7.67 11.57 -25.62
CA GLN A 438 -6.45 12.13 -25.06
C GLN A 438 -6.58 12.34 -23.56
N ARG A 439 -5.48 12.10 -22.84
CA ARG A 439 -5.36 12.37 -21.40
C ARG A 439 -4.76 13.77 -21.23
N ILE A 440 -5.37 14.56 -20.38
CA ILE A 440 -4.98 15.95 -20.15
C ILE A 440 -4.53 16.10 -18.71
N PHE A 441 -3.37 16.72 -18.52
CA PHE A 441 -2.81 16.96 -17.19
C PHE A 441 -2.77 18.44 -16.84
N THR A 442 -2.54 19.30 -17.83
CA THR A 442 -2.41 20.75 -17.65
C THR A 442 -3.33 21.55 -18.56
N ASP A 443 -3.52 22.83 -18.24
CA ASP A 443 -4.28 23.74 -19.09
C ASP A 443 -3.56 24.02 -20.42
N CYS A 444 -2.22 23.95 -20.45
CA CYS A 444 -1.44 23.99 -21.69
C CYS A 444 -1.69 22.77 -22.58
N ASP A 445 -1.77 21.56 -21.99
CA ASP A 445 -2.13 20.36 -22.74
C ASP A 445 -3.54 20.49 -23.32
N LEU A 446 -4.45 21.15 -22.59
CA LEU A 446 -5.78 21.46 -23.07
C LEU A 446 -5.72 22.44 -24.24
N SER A 447 -5.03 23.58 -24.09
CA SER A 447 -4.94 24.66 -25.10
C SER A 447 -4.35 24.16 -26.43
N ALA A 448 -3.35 23.27 -26.37
CA ALA A 448 -2.68 22.67 -27.51
C ALA A 448 -3.55 21.69 -28.33
N LEU A 449 -4.69 21.25 -27.81
CA LEU A 449 -5.59 20.37 -28.57
C LEU A 449 -6.26 21.15 -29.73
N PRO A 450 -6.31 20.56 -30.94
CA PRO A 450 -6.92 21.20 -32.09
C PRO A 450 -8.41 21.46 -31.82
N VAL A 451 -8.82 22.70 -32.03
CA VAL A 451 -10.20 23.15 -31.98
C VAL A 451 -10.62 23.44 -33.41
N THR A 452 -11.76 22.88 -33.83
CA THR A 452 -12.37 23.25 -35.12
C THR A 452 -13.07 24.60 -35.00
N GLU A 453 -13.11 25.44 -36.04
CA GLU A 453 -13.73 26.79 -36.00
C GLU A 453 -15.17 26.79 -35.45
N ASP A 454 -15.93 25.70 -35.64
CA ASP A 454 -17.26 25.48 -35.03
C ASP A 454 -17.28 25.48 -33.48
N GLU A 455 -16.18 25.10 -32.83
CA GLU A 455 -16.09 24.98 -31.36
C GLU A 455 -15.80 26.34 -30.68
N LEU A 456 -15.30 27.34 -31.42
CA LEU A 456 -15.23 28.74 -30.95
C LEU A 456 -16.62 29.40 -30.94
N LEU A 457 -17.49 29.00 -31.87
CA LEU A 457 -18.88 29.51 -31.98
C LEU A 457 -19.83 28.85 -30.97
N GLN A 458 -19.59 27.59 -30.57
CA GLN A 458 -20.41 26.88 -29.57
C GLN A 458 -19.99 27.13 -28.10
N ALA A 459 -18.83 27.74 -27.85
CA ALA A 459 -18.41 28.12 -26.50
C ALA A 459 -19.23 29.30 -25.93
N ALA A 460 -19.97 30.02 -26.79
CA ALA A 460 -20.96 31.01 -26.41
C ALA A 460 -22.35 30.36 -26.30
N ASP A 461 -22.57 29.57 -25.25
CA ASP A 461 -23.92 29.08 -24.92
C ASP A 461 -24.63 30.16 -24.07
N PRO A 462 -25.69 30.84 -24.57
CA PRO A 462 -26.38 31.92 -23.84
C PRO A 462 -27.24 31.40 -22.68
N ASP A 463 -27.52 30.10 -22.62
CA ASP A 463 -28.59 29.53 -21.78
C ASP A 463 -28.15 28.98 -20.42
N PHE A 464 -26.89 29.20 -20.01
CA PHE A 464 -26.45 28.88 -18.64
C PHE A 464 -26.68 30.03 -17.64
N VAL A 465 -26.87 31.27 -18.15
CA VAL A 465 -27.08 32.46 -17.31
C VAL A 465 -28.50 32.50 -16.71
N THR A 466 -29.48 31.92 -17.40
CA THR A 466 -30.90 31.90 -16.99
C THR A 466 -31.21 30.93 -15.84
N ARG A 467 -30.27 30.06 -15.43
CA ARG A 467 -30.46 29.17 -14.26
C ARG A 467 -29.71 29.61 -13.01
N THR A 468 -28.85 30.63 -13.11
CA THR A 468 -27.98 31.08 -12.01
C THR A 468 -28.16 32.56 -11.64
N LEU A 469 -29.07 33.28 -12.31
CA LEU A 469 -29.53 34.61 -11.90
C LEU A 469 -31.04 34.60 -11.62
N VAL A 470 -31.43 33.99 -10.51
CA VAL A 470 -32.52 34.54 -9.70
C VAL A 470 -31.88 34.86 -8.35
N SER A 471 -31.23 36.02 -8.27
CA SER A 471 -30.99 36.66 -6.98
C SER A 471 -32.32 37.25 -6.49
N PRO A 472 -32.64 37.10 -5.20
CA PRO A 472 -33.89 37.58 -4.62
C PRO A 472 -33.71 39.02 -4.17
N GLU A 473 -34.19 40.01 -4.94
CA GLU A 473 -34.35 41.35 -4.38
C GLU A 473 -35.67 42.01 -4.78
N THR A 474 -36.37 42.46 -3.73
CA THR A 474 -37.49 43.42 -3.69
C THR A 474 -38.89 42.93 -4.08
N ARG A 475 -39.51 42.13 -3.19
CA ARG A 475 -40.96 42.29 -2.95
C ARG A 475 -41.17 43.09 -1.67
N ALA A 476 -41.16 44.41 -1.83
CA ALA A 476 -41.71 45.32 -0.83
C ALA A 476 -43.14 44.87 -0.49
N LYS A 477 -43.39 44.54 0.79
CA LYS A 477 -44.75 44.36 1.29
C LYS A 477 -45.39 45.74 1.45
N PRO A 478 -46.60 45.98 0.92
CA PRO A 478 -47.29 47.24 1.14
C PRO A 478 -47.72 47.36 2.60
N LYS A 479 -47.61 48.60 3.11
CA LYS A 479 -48.07 49.02 4.44
C LYS A 479 -49.52 48.60 4.68
N ARG A 480 -49.78 47.88 5.79
CA ARG A 480 -51.14 47.73 6.33
C ARG A 480 -51.54 49.08 6.95
N LEU A 481 -52.50 49.75 6.33
CA LEU A 481 -53.34 50.75 7.01
C LEU A 481 -54.66 50.08 7.39
N ALA A 482 -55.02 50.28 8.65
CA ALA A 482 -56.13 49.65 9.35
C ALA A 482 -57.50 50.09 8.81
N ARG A 483 -58.50 49.21 8.97
CA ARG A 483 -59.88 49.66 9.19
C ARG A 483 -60.59 48.70 10.15
N ALA A 484 -61.13 49.31 11.19
CA ALA A 484 -61.90 48.71 12.27
C ALA A 484 -63.38 48.47 11.89
N LYS A 485 -64.08 47.77 12.81
CA LYS A 485 -65.53 47.52 12.95
C LYS A 485 -66.03 46.35 12.08
N LYS A 486 -66.74 45.36 12.60
CA LYS A 486 -67.71 45.31 13.71
C LYS A 486 -67.57 44.03 14.51
#